data_AF-A0A9J6FBT3-F1
#
_entry.id   AF-A0A9J6FBT3-F1
#
_cell.length_a   1.000
_cell.length_b   1.000
_cell.length_c   1.000
_cell.angle_alpha   90.00
_cell.angle_beta   90.00
_cell.angle_gamma   90.00
#
_symmetry.space_group_name_H-M   'P 1'
#
loop_
_entity.id
_entity.type
_entity.pdbx_description
1 polymer ?
#
loop_
_entity_poly.entity_id
_entity_poly.type
_entity_poly.pdbx_seq_one_letter_code
_entity_poly.pdbx_strand_id
1 'polypeptide(L)'
;MLYAYFKTIKAAYELECDQLLRYGYTVSRKAVSPSDIEKQNVQLALQVFSESRPNALRAIGAKHQLKHYEETVSFMETIVKWWKIVNVKTPFKGARFRDDFKKPVFLSERDPMLSFLYDFLDWLEYWKEKQADTCKLIKETHGALRQTTQALIEICRYCFDELHMSFVLLGKFQTDL
;
A
#
# COMPACT_ATOMS: atom_id res chain seq x y z
N MET A 1 9.01 12.08 -3.86
CA MET A 1 8.04 11.68 -4.90
C MET A 1 7.32 12.92 -5.38
N LEU A 2 7.43 13.27 -6.66
CA LEU A 2 6.89 14.54 -7.17
C LEU A 2 5.49 14.36 -7.79
N TYR A 3 5.20 13.27 -8.51
CA TYR A 3 3.87 13.08 -9.10
C TYR A 3 3.50 11.60 -9.33
N ALA A 4 2.48 11.07 -8.65
CA ALA A 4 1.90 9.74 -8.93
C ALA A 4 0.50 9.91 -9.53
N TYR A 5 0.18 9.16 -10.59
CA TYR A 5 -1.03 9.38 -11.37
C TYR A 5 -1.83 8.10 -11.59
N PHE A 6 -3.08 8.09 -11.12
CA PHE A 6 -4.00 6.98 -11.39
C PHE A 6 -4.27 6.79 -12.90
N LYS A 7 -4.26 7.89 -13.69
CA LYS A 7 -4.35 7.81 -15.16
C LYS A 7 -3.26 6.95 -15.80
N THR A 8 -2.07 6.87 -15.20
CA THR A 8 -0.98 6.04 -15.71
C THR A 8 -1.31 4.55 -15.56
N ILE A 9 -2.00 4.16 -14.48
CA ILE A 9 -2.51 2.81 -14.26
C ILE A 9 -3.61 2.48 -15.28
N LYS A 10 -4.51 3.44 -15.55
CA LYS A 10 -5.58 3.30 -16.54
C LYS A 10 -5.02 3.13 -17.95
N ALA A 11 -4.06 3.95 -18.36
CA ALA A 11 -3.41 3.84 -19.66
C ALA A 11 -2.69 2.49 -19.83
N ALA A 12 -2.01 2.00 -18.78
CA ALA A 12 -1.40 0.67 -18.81
C ALA A 12 -2.44 -0.45 -18.97
N TYR A 13 -3.61 -0.32 -18.33
CA TYR A 13 -4.72 -1.27 -18.53
C TYR A 13 -5.24 -1.25 -19.98
N GLU A 14 -5.48 -0.07 -20.55
CA GLU A 14 -5.98 0.09 -21.92
C GLU A 14 -5.03 -0.50 -22.97
N LEU A 15 -3.72 -0.44 -22.74
CA LEU A 15 -2.73 -1.07 -23.63
C LEU A 15 -2.77 -2.60 -23.62
N GLU A 16 -3.20 -3.20 -22.52
CA GLU A 16 -3.22 -4.66 -22.34
C GLU A 16 -4.61 -5.29 -22.47
N CYS A 17 -5.69 -4.50 -22.40
CA CYS A 17 -7.04 -5.04 -22.21
C CYS A 17 -7.56 -5.90 -23.37
N ASP A 18 -6.94 -5.80 -24.54
CA ASP A 18 -7.26 -6.61 -25.72
C ASP A 18 -6.15 -7.64 -26.02
N GLN A 19 -5.09 -7.68 -25.22
CA GLN A 19 -4.00 -8.64 -25.37
C GLN A 19 -4.37 -9.99 -24.74
N LEU A 20 -3.96 -11.07 -25.41
CA LEU A 20 -4.12 -12.45 -24.94
C LEU A 20 -3.27 -12.74 -23.68
N LEU A 21 -2.05 -12.20 -23.66
CA LEU A 21 -1.11 -12.30 -22.54
C LEU A 21 -0.96 -10.91 -21.92
N ARG A 22 -1.21 -10.80 -20.61
CA ARG A 22 -1.17 -9.53 -19.86
C ARG A 22 -0.24 -9.64 -18.67
N TYR A 23 0.60 -8.63 -18.49
CA TYR A 23 1.38 -8.49 -17.26
C TYR A 23 0.46 -8.20 -16.07
N GLY A 24 -0.63 -7.46 -16.29
CA GLY A 24 -1.61 -7.06 -15.28
C GLY A 24 -2.92 -7.83 -15.24
N TYR A 25 -2.91 -9.15 -15.49
CA TYR A 25 -4.13 -9.96 -15.73
C TYR A 25 -5.21 -9.88 -14.63
N THR A 26 -4.87 -9.51 -13.40
CA THR A 26 -5.81 -9.40 -12.27
C THR A 26 -6.62 -8.11 -12.25
N VAL A 27 -6.23 -7.09 -13.01
CA VAL A 27 -6.89 -5.77 -12.98
C VAL A 27 -8.06 -5.75 -13.94
N SER A 28 -9.25 -5.47 -13.41
CA SER A 28 -10.47 -5.30 -14.19
C SER A 28 -10.72 -3.84 -14.59
N ARG A 29 -11.57 -3.64 -15.62
CA ARG A 29 -12.08 -2.30 -15.98
C ARG A 29 -12.71 -1.58 -14.78
N LYS A 30 -13.41 -2.32 -13.92
CA LYS A 30 -14.05 -1.80 -12.71
C LYS A 30 -13.04 -1.26 -11.71
N ALA A 31 -11.85 -1.87 -11.62
CA ALA A 31 -10.80 -1.39 -10.73
C ALA A 31 -10.17 -0.06 -11.21
N VAL A 32 -10.06 0.15 -12.52
CA VAL A 32 -9.46 1.38 -13.10
C VAL A 32 -10.48 2.45 -13.51
N SER A 33 -11.75 2.14 -13.50
CA SER A 33 -12.85 3.06 -13.79
C SER A 33 -14.12 2.63 -13.01
N PRO A 34 -14.09 2.70 -11.67
CA PRO A 34 -15.21 2.30 -10.83
C PRO A 34 -16.37 3.30 -10.88
N SER A 35 -17.60 2.78 -10.82
CA SER A 35 -18.79 3.55 -10.44
C SER A 35 -18.76 3.94 -8.95
N ASP A 36 -19.67 4.81 -8.51
CA ASP A 36 -19.71 5.26 -7.11
C ASP A 36 -19.98 4.12 -6.12
N ILE A 37 -20.79 3.13 -6.50
CA ILE A 37 -21.01 1.92 -5.69
C ILE A 37 -19.72 1.08 -5.65
N GLU A 38 -19.05 0.92 -6.80
CA GLU A 38 -17.84 0.11 -6.91
C GLU A 38 -16.65 0.72 -6.14
N LYS A 39 -16.61 2.04 -5.92
CA LYS A 39 -15.58 2.70 -5.10
C LYS A 39 -15.55 2.21 -3.65
N GLN A 40 -16.65 1.66 -3.14
CA GLN A 40 -16.72 1.09 -1.78
C GLN A 40 -16.17 -0.35 -1.71
N ASN A 41 -15.91 -0.99 -2.85
CA ASN A 41 -15.46 -2.37 -2.88
C ASN A 41 -13.93 -2.47 -2.71
N VAL A 42 -13.50 -2.90 -1.53
CA VAL A 42 -12.07 -3.09 -1.21
C VAL A 42 -11.37 -4.06 -2.16
N GLN A 43 -12.07 -5.05 -2.72
CA GLN A 43 -11.46 -6.00 -3.66
C GLN A 43 -11.01 -5.33 -4.95
N LEU A 44 -11.72 -4.29 -5.41
CA LEU A 44 -11.30 -3.53 -6.58
C LEU A 44 -10.05 -2.68 -6.28
N ALA A 45 -9.97 -2.10 -5.08
CA ALA A 45 -8.76 -1.40 -4.63
C ALA A 45 -7.56 -2.36 -4.53
N LEU A 46 -7.77 -3.59 -4.04
CA LEU A 46 -6.73 -4.61 -3.95
C LEU A 46 -6.25 -5.12 -5.31
N GLN A 47 -7.07 -5.06 -6.36
CA GLN A 47 -6.59 -5.31 -7.73
C GLN A 47 -5.57 -4.26 -8.15
N VAL A 48 -5.85 -2.98 -7.89
CA VAL A 48 -4.94 -1.85 -8.19
C VAL A 48 -3.66 -1.98 -7.36
N PHE A 49 -3.78 -2.09 -6.04
CA PHE A 49 -2.65 -2.20 -5.12
C PHE A 49 -2.27 -3.66 -4.84
N SER A 50 -2.11 -4.45 -5.91
CA SER A 50 -1.61 -5.82 -5.81
C SER A 50 -0.09 -5.88 -5.86
N GLU A 51 0.50 -6.92 -5.27
CA GLU A 51 1.96 -7.03 -5.10
C GLU A 51 2.73 -7.15 -6.42
N SER A 52 2.13 -7.76 -7.43
CA SER A 52 2.72 -7.90 -8.76
C SER A 52 2.54 -6.65 -9.62
N ARG A 53 1.64 -5.73 -9.25
CA ARG A 53 1.24 -4.61 -10.10
C ARG A 53 2.32 -3.56 -10.32
N PRO A 54 3.13 -3.17 -9.31
CA PRO A 54 4.26 -2.28 -9.53
C PRO A 54 5.20 -2.78 -10.63
N ASN A 55 5.54 -4.07 -10.62
CA ASN A 55 6.40 -4.68 -11.63
C ASN A 55 5.75 -4.70 -13.02
N ALA A 56 4.46 -5.06 -13.11
CA ALA A 56 3.72 -5.01 -14.36
C ALA A 56 3.66 -3.58 -14.93
N LEU A 57 3.35 -2.59 -14.09
CA LEU A 57 3.31 -1.19 -14.50
C LEU A 57 4.68 -0.67 -14.92
N ARG A 58 5.77 -1.11 -14.26
CA ARG A 58 7.14 -0.77 -14.66
C ARG A 58 7.47 -1.32 -16.05
N ALA A 59 7.13 -2.58 -16.33
CA ALA A 59 7.37 -3.20 -17.63
C ALA A 59 6.59 -2.52 -18.76
N ILE A 60 5.28 -2.32 -18.57
CA ILE A 60 4.43 -1.64 -19.56
C ILE A 60 4.84 -0.18 -19.72
N GLY A 61 5.11 0.50 -18.60
CA GLY A 61 5.49 1.90 -18.56
C GLY A 61 6.79 2.18 -19.29
N ALA A 62 7.81 1.34 -19.09
CA ALA A 62 9.07 1.43 -19.84
C ALA A 62 8.87 1.13 -21.33
N LYS A 63 8.15 0.05 -21.66
CA LYS A 63 7.91 -0.37 -23.05
C LYS A 63 7.15 0.68 -23.87
N HIS A 64 6.16 1.33 -23.27
CA HIS A 64 5.28 2.29 -23.93
C HIS A 64 5.54 3.75 -23.54
N GLN A 65 6.61 4.01 -22.79
CA GLN A 65 7.03 5.35 -22.35
C GLN A 65 5.89 6.13 -21.65
N LEU A 66 5.16 5.45 -20.77
CA LEU A 66 4.04 6.05 -20.07
C LEU A 66 4.52 7.18 -19.15
N LYS A 67 3.81 8.30 -19.14
CA LYS A 67 4.20 9.45 -18.32
C LYS A 67 4.10 9.12 -16.81
N HIS A 68 5.15 9.45 -16.05
CA HIS A 68 5.23 9.28 -14.58
C HIS A 68 5.03 7.85 -14.06
N TYR A 69 5.39 6.85 -14.86
CA TYR A 69 5.19 5.46 -14.46
C TYR A 69 6.06 5.09 -13.26
N GLU A 70 7.33 5.52 -13.21
CA GLU A 70 8.23 5.19 -12.09
C GLU A 70 7.76 5.80 -10.77
N GLU A 71 7.31 7.05 -10.77
CA GLU A 71 6.78 7.69 -9.57
C GLU A 71 5.47 7.04 -9.12
N THR A 72 4.62 6.62 -10.07
CA THR A 72 3.39 5.89 -9.76
C THR A 72 3.70 4.50 -9.19
N VAL A 73 4.69 3.81 -9.76
CA VAL A 73 5.17 2.51 -9.27
C VAL A 73 5.72 2.64 -7.84
N SER A 74 6.59 3.62 -7.59
CA SER A 74 7.15 3.88 -6.26
C SER A 74 6.04 4.19 -5.24
N PHE A 75 4.99 4.92 -5.64
CA PHE A 75 3.84 5.18 -4.76
C PHE A 75 3.13 3.89 -4.39
N MET A 76 2.85 3.06 -5.39
CA MET A 76 2.20 1.77 -5.19
C MET A 76 3.03 0.86 -4.30
N GLU A 77 4.35 0.79 -4.47
CA GLU A 77 5.23 -0.01 -3.63
C GLU A 77 5.16 0.41 -2.16
N THR A 78 5.19 1.72 -1.88
CA THR A 78 5.04 2.25 -0.52
C THR A 78 3.71 1.87 0.12
N ILE A 79 2.59 2.06 -0.60
CA ILE A 79 1.25 1.72 -0.09
C ILE A 79 1.06 0.20 0.06
N VAL A 80 1.52 -0.59 -0.90
CA VAL A 80 1.48 -2.06 -0.83
C VAL A 80 2.28 -2.57 0.36
N LYS A 81 3.47 -2.02 0.59
CA LYS A 81 4.32 -2.39 1.73
C LYS A 81 3.65 -2.06 3.07
N TRP A 82 3.06 -0.87 3.20
CA TRP A 82 2.24 -0.52 4.37
C TRP A 82 1.10 -1.52 4.57
N TRP A 83 0.34 -1.83 3.52
CA TRP A 83 -0.78 -2.77 3.59
C TRP A 83 -0.34 -4.19 4.01
N LYS A 84 0.79 -4.68 3.52
CA LYS A 84 1.36 -5.99 3.89
C LYS A 84 1.57 -6.10 5.40
N ILE A 85 2.09 -5.05 6.02
CA ILE A 85 2.44 -4.98 7.44
C ILE A 85 1.18 -4.87 8.30
N VAL A 86 0.30 -3.90 8.00
CA VAL A 86 -0.86 -3.63 8.86
C VAL A 86 -1.95 -4.70 8.75
N ASN A 87 -1.92 -5.54 7.71
CA ASN A 87 -2.91 -6.61 7.49
C ASN A 87 -2.37 -8.01 7.87
N VAL A 88 -1.41 -8.12 8.79
CA VAL A 88 -0.93 -9.42 9.31
C VAL A 88 -1.87 -9.92 10.41
N LYS A 89 -2.66 -10.96 10.11
CA LYS A 89 -3.64 -11.57 11.04
C LYS A 89 -3.19 -12.90 11.65
N THR A 90 -2.12 -13.51 11.15
CA THR A 90 -1.61 -14.79 11.65
C THR A 90 -0.09 -14.78 11.71
N PRO A 91 0.54 -15.47 12.70
CA PRO A 91 2.00 -15.46 12.85
C PRO A 91 2.76 -16.04 11.65
N PHE A 92 2.15 -17.00 10.95
CA PHE A 92 2.78 -17.74 9.88
C PHE A 92 2.58 -17.12 8.49
N LYS A 93 1.91 -15.95 8.38
CA LYS A 93 1.62 -15.31 7.09
C LYS A 93 2.91 -15.03 6.31
N GLY A 94 3.91 -14.45 6.96
CA GLY A 94 5.21 -14.16 6.34
C GLY A 94 5.94 -15.41 5.85
N ALA A 95 5.95 -16.49 6.64
CA ALA A 95 6.55 -17.76 6.24
C ALA A 95 5.82 -18.39 5.03
N ARG A 96 4.49 -18.40 5.07
CA ARG A 96 3.65 -18.96 3.99
C ARG A 96 3.88 -18.23 2.66
N PHE A 97 4.02 -16.91 2.69
CA PHE A 97 4.23 -16.10 1.50
C PHE A 97 5.70 -15.80 1.17
N ARG A 98 6.64 -16.25 2.02
CA ARG A 98 8.07 -15.92 1.94
C ARG A 98 8.31 -14.41 1.81
N ASP A 99 7.64 -13.64 2.67
CA ASP A 99 7.63 -12.18 2.65
C ASP A 99 7.81 -11.63 4.07
N ASP A 100 8.93 -10.95 4.30
CA ASP A 100 9.29 -10.42 5.61
C ASP A 100 8.33 -9.32 6.08
N PHE A 101 7.77 -8.53 5.16
CA PHE A 101 6.80 -7.48 5.49
C PHE A 101 5.41 -8.03 5.83
N LYS A 102 5.23 -9.35 5.81
CA LYS A 102 4.02 -10.05 6.28
C LYS A 102 4.26 -10.83 7.57
N LYS A 103 5.39 -10.62 8.25
CA LYS A 103 5.66 -11.19 9.57
C LYS A 103 4.99 -10.36 10.67
N PRO A 104 4.75 -10.94 11.86
CA PRO A 104 4.37 -10.18 13.04
C PRO A 104 5.41 -9.11 13.35
N VAL A 105 4.98 -8.03 14.00
CA VAL A 105 5.91 -7.05 14.57
C VAL A 105 6.50 -7.65 15.84
N PHE A 106 7.82 -7.66 15.99
CA PHE A 106 8.49 -8.21 17.16
C PHE A 106 9.04 -7.11 18.08
N LEU A 107 9.22 -7.45 19.36
CA LEU A 107 9.92 -6.60 20.31
C LEU A 107 11.41 -6.55 19.95
N SER A 108 11.77 -5.57 19.12
CA SER A 108 13.14 -5.30 18.72
C SER A 108 13.30 -3.84 18.31
N GLU A 109 14.37 -3.19 18.77
CA GLU A 109 14.73 -1.83 18.32
C GLU A 109 14.99 -1.74 16.81
N ARG A 110 15.23 -2.88 16.16
CA ARG A 110 15.51 -2.97 14.72
C ARG A 110 14.44 -3.76 13.97
N ASP A 111 13.23 -3.83 14.51
CA ASP A 111 12.13 -4.46 13.79
C ASP A 111 11.85 -3.69 12.48
N PRO A 112 12.03 -4.33 11.30
CA PRO A 112 11.99 -3.63 10.03
C PRO A 112 10.57 -3.15 9.67
N MET A 113 9.53 -3.72 10.29
CA MET A 113 8.15 -3.27 10.09
C MET A 113 7.91 -1.99 10.88
N LEU A 114 8.34 -1.90 12.15
CA LEU A 114 8.24 -0.66 12.93
C LEU A 114 9.07 0.47 12.31
N SER A 115 10.32 0.20 11.91
CA SER A 115 11.14 1.21 11.23
C SER A 115 10.44 1.75 9.98
N PHE A 116 9.86 0.86 9.16
CA PHE A 116 9.11 1.29 7.99
C PHE A 116 7.87 2.12 8.36
N LEU A 117 7.13 1.79 9.43
CA LEU A 117 5.94 2.56 9.82
C LEU A 117 6.31 3.98 10.29
N TYR A 118 7.45 4.18 10.96
CA TYR A 118 7.98 5.52 11.23
C TYR A 118 8.35 6.25 9.95
N ASP A 119 9.15 5.62 9.08
CA ASP A 119 9.54 6.22 7.79
C ASP A 119 8.32 6.58 6.94
N PHE A 120 7.25 5.77 7.02
CA PHE A 120 5.99 6.01 6.33
C PHE A 120 5.25 7.23 6.88
N LEU A 121 5.27 7.48 8.20
CA LEU A 121 4.71 8.70 8.78
C LEU A 121 5.48 9.94 8.33
N ASP A 122 6.81 9.88 8.34
CA ASP A 122 7.66 10.98 7.85
C ASP A 122 7.42 11.25 6.37
N TRP A 123 7.29 10.18 5.57
CA TRP A 123 6.92 10.26 4.17
C TRP A 123 5.55 10.90 3.95
N LEU A 124 4.55 10.60 4.79
CA LEU A 124 3.21 11.21 4.72
C LEU A 124 3.23 12.70 5.03
N GLU A 125 3.99 13.15 6.04
CA GLU A 125 4.10 14.58 6.34
C GLU A 125 4.85 15.32 5.23
N TYR A 126 5.98 14.77 4.78
CA TYR A 126 6.72 15.34 3.66
C TYR A 126 5.85 15.48 2.40
N TRP A 127 5.05 14.45 2.08
CA TRP A 127 4.16 14.49 0.92
C TRP A 127 3.06 15.55 1.06
N LYS A 128 2.51 15.72 2.27
CA LYS A 128 1.51 16.74 2.56
C LYS A 128 2.07 18.17 2.41
N GLU A 129 3.30 18.40 2.81
CA GLU A 129 3.95 19.73 2.77
C GLU A 129 4.37 20.19 1.37
N LYS A 130 4.57 19.27 0.42
CA LYS A 130 4.99 19.62 -0.95
C LYS A 130 4.01 20.58 -1.61
N GLN A 131 4.46 21.68 -2.21
CA GLN A 131 3.59 22.58 -2.97
C GLN A 131 3.12 21.94 -4.28
N ALA A 132 2.04 21.18 -4.21
CA ALA A 132 1.35 20.59 -5.34
C ALA A 132 -0.15 20.72 -5.08
N ASP A 133 -0.84 21.50 -5.92
CA ASP A 133 -2.30 21.72 -5.84
C ASP A 133 -3.10 20.48 -6.25
N THR A 134 -2.44 19.52 -6.91
CA THR A 134 -2.99 18.25 -7.36
C THR A 134 -2.04 17.12 -6.96
N CYS A 135 -2.54 15.89 -6.86
CA CYS A 135 -1.75 14.68 -6.52
C CYS A 135 -1.38 14.52 -5.03
N LYS A 136 -2.27 14.93 -4.12
CA LYS A 136 -2.21 14.61 -2.68
C LYS A 136 -3.48 13.89 -2.24
N LEU A 137 -3.39 13.21 -1.10
CA LEU A 137 -4.57 12.80 -0.37
C LEU A 137 -5.34 14.04 0.10
N ILE A 138 -6.66 13.95 0.09
CA ILE A 138 -7.50 14.95 0.77
C ILE A 138 -7.20 14.93 2.28
N LYS A 139 -7.48 16.05 2.95
CA LYS A 139 -7.15 16.26 4.36
C LYS A 139 -7.63 15.12 5.25
N GLU A 140 -8.85 14.65 5.00
CA GLU A 140 -9.52 13.60 5.77
C GLU A 140 -8.82 12.25 5.58
N THR A 141 -8.50 11.87 4.33
CA THR A 141 -7.81 10.61 4.03
C THR A 141 -6.38 10.62 4.55
N HIS A 142 -5.65 11.74 4.41
CA HIS A 142 -4.31 11.89 5.00
C HIS A 142 -4.37 11.75 6.52
N GLY A 143 -5.27 12.50 7.17
CA GLY A 143 -5.44 12.50 8.62
C GLY A 143 -5.76 11.11 9.16
N ALA A 144 -6.69 10.41 8.52
CA ALA A 144 -7.06 9.04 8.90
C ALA A 144 -5.87 8.08 8.75
N LEU A 145 -5.18 8.06 7.61
CA LEU A 145 -4.05 7.15 7.36
C LEU A 145 -2.90 7.38 8.34
N ARG A 146 -2.56 8.65 8.60
CA ARG A 146 -1.55 9.06 9.58
C ARG A 146 -1.95 8.62 10.99
N GLN A 147 -3.16 8.95 11.43
CA GLN A 147 -3.64 8.62 12.78
C GLN A 147 -3.71 7.12 13.00
N THR A 148 -4.23 6.36 12.03
CA THR A 148 -4.26 4.88 12.09
C THR A 148 -2.83 4.33 12.21
N THR A 149 -1.89 4.81 11.39
CA THR A 149 -0.50 4.32 11.45
C THR A 149 0.16 4.65 12.79
N GLN A 150 0.01 5.88 13.29
CA GLN A 150 0.52 6.26 14.61
C GLN A 150 -0.08 5.40 15.72
N ALA A 151 -1.40 5.19 15.71
CA ALA A 151 -2.07 4.38 16.72
C ALA A 151 -1.56 2.94 16.72
N LEU A 152 -1.33 2.33 15.56
CA LEU A 152 -0.77 0.98 15.47
C LEU A 152 0.65 0.89 16.05
N ILE A 153 1.48 1.92 15.84
CA ILE A 153 2.81 2.01 16.45
C ILE A 153 2.72 2.10 17.97
N GLU A 154 1.87 2.98 18.50
CA GLU A 154 1.70 3.12 19.96
C GLU A 154 1.09 1.87 20.60
N ILE A 155 0.18 1.19 19.90
CA ILE A 155 -0.34 -0.12 20.32
C ILE A 155 0.81 -1.14 20.41
N CYS A 156 1.69 -1.20 19.42
CA CYS A 156 2.86 -2.09 19.49
C CYS A 156 3.70 -1.82 20.74
N ARG A 157 4.05 -0.54 20.98
CA ARG A 157 4.81 -0.15 22.17
C ARG A 157 4.11 -0.56 23.46
N TYR A 158 2.84 -0.23 23.61
CA TYR A 158 2.04 -0.61 24.77
C TYR A 158 1.99 -2.14 24.97
N CYS A 159 1.77 -2.91 23.90
CA CYS A 159 1.77 -4.37 23.97
C CYS A 159 3.13 -4.95 24.41
N PHE A 160 4.23 -4.31 24.07
CA PHE A 160 5.57 -4.75 24.45
C PHE A 160 5.95 -4.32 25.86
N ASP A 161 5.78 -3.04 26.17
CA ASP A 161 6.27 -2.42 27.39
C ASP A 161 5.38 -2.77 28.59
N GLU A 162 4.05 -2.75 28.41
CA GLU A 162 3.07 -2.91 29.49
C GLU A 162 2.49 -4.33 29.55
N LEU A 163 2.27 -4.96 28.39
CA LEU A 163 1.67 -6.30 28.32
C LEU A 163 2.70 -7.43 28.15
N HIS A 164 3.98 -7.09 27.99
CA HIS A 164 5.10 -8.03 27.81
C HIS A 164 4.87 -9.07 26.70
N MET A 165 4.19 -8.67 25.63
CA MET A 165 3.99 -9.53 24.46
C MET A 165 5.30 -9.68 23.68
N SER A 166 5.54 -10.86 23.10
CA SER A 166 6.73 -11.09 22.26
C SER A 166 6.57 -10.61 20.82
N PHE A 167 5.32 -10.48 20.35
CA PHE A 167 4.98 -9.97 19.03
C PHE A 167 3.56 -9.40 18.99
N VAL A 168 3.27 -8.62 17.96
CA VAL A 168 1.95 -8.04 17.68
C VAL A 168 1.51 -8.33 16.25
N LEU A 169 0.24 -8.69 16.10
CA LEU A 169 -0.42 -8.92 14.81
C LEU A 169 -1.30 -7.72 14.48
N LEU A 170 -0.77 -6.75 13.74
CA LEU A 170 -1.47 -5.48 13.47
C LEU A 170 -2.84 -5.65 12.78
N GLY A 171 -3.00 -6.71 11.98
CA GLY A 171 -4.27 -7.02 11.32
C GLY A 171 -5.40 -7.42 12.28
N LYS A 172 -5.10 -7.66 13.57
CA LYS A 172 -6.11 -7.92 14.60
C LYS A 172 -6.81 -6.66 15.12
N PHE A 173 -6.26 -5.48 14.80
CA PHE A 173 -6.85 -4.18 15.19
C PHE A 173 -7.69 -3.56 14.07
N GLN A 174 -7.89 -4.28 12.98
CA GLN A 174 -8.76 -3.89 11.87
C GLN A 174 -10.16 -4.51 12.07
N THR A 175 -11.20 -3.77 11.67
CA THR A 175 -12.61 -4.20 11.83
C THR A 175 -13.08 -5.22 10.79
N ASP A 176 -12.21 -5.60 9.85
CA ASP A 176 -12.50 -6.65 8.87
C ASP A 176 -12.52 -8.01 9.59
N LEU A 177 -13.72 -8.44 10.01
CA LEU A 177 -14.02 -9.78 10.54
C LEU A 177 -13.65 -10.87 9.51
#